data_AF-G7W1S4-F1
#
_entry.id   AF-G7W1S4-F1
#
_cell.length_a   1.000
_cell.length_b   1.000
_cell.length_c   1.000
_cell.angle_alpha   90.00
_cell.angle_beta   90.00
_cell.angle_gamma   90.00
#
_symmetry.space_group_name_H-M   'P 1'
#
loop_
_entity.id
_entity.type
_entity.pdbx_description
1 polymer ?
#
loop_
_entity_poly.entity_id
_entity_poly.type
_entity_poly.pdbx_seq_one_letter_code
_entity_poly.pdbx_strand_id
1 'polypeptide(L)'
;MEDTIYDLMEQAQDLPGGAAKLAILEEAARLADASGLKELAYEVRGEIVDCAIFNGYPLKALIAFSWQLGQFDQKPDEYDEQELLWTYKWILGKVCSFPNIPKAQVENLVEDMRKRYAEYGYNERPYHYYKFRIAMDMGRLDEARQYLDTFRTIERDSMSDCEACEQSQIVRFYYLTGEDEQALAVAKPILSGRMTCAEVPHVTLSQVLLPLYRQGEADKAKDHHRNGYRLVRDDRDFLKTIAEHIEYLAVADPVKGIEVVERHLHMALDYESGLEQMYFYAAMVGLLQRLDTSGKSRLVRLPASLEWGKEERTLTEIIAYFRPLAESAAAAFDRRNGNTFYTNWIGEIVQTP
;
A
#
# COMPACT_ATOMS: atom_id res chain seq x y z
N MET A 1 -32.92 17.95 4.79
CA MET A 1 -31.46 18.04 5.05
C MET A 1 -30.91 16.65 5.15
N GLU A 2 -31.51 15.79 5.99
CA GLU A 2 -31.31 14.34 5.96
C GLU A 2 -31.55 13.72 4.58
N ASP A 3 -32.69 13.97 3.92
CA ASP A 3 -32.96 13.49 2.55
C ASP A 3 -31.84 13.86 1.55
N THR A 4 -31.31 15.08 1.66
CA THR A 4 -30.23 15.57 0.79
C THR A 4 -28.92 14.79 1.02
N ILE A 5 -28.67 14.31 2.23
CA ILE A 5 -27.50 13.50 2.54
C ILE A 5 -27.67 12.11 1.93
N TYR A 6 -28.86 11.50 2.04
CA TYR A 6 -29.15 10.23 1.36
C TYR A 6 -29.05 10.35 -0.17
N ASP A 7 -29.56 11.45 -0.75
CA ASP A 7 -29.42 11.72 -2.19
C ASP A 7 -27.94 11.77 -2.62
N LEU A 8 -27.06 12.33 -1.77
CA LEU A 8 -25.62 12.36 -2.04
C LEU A 8 -24.98 10.97 -1.90
N MET A 9 -25.38 10.18 -0.91
CA MET A 9 -24.91 8.80 -0.76
C MET A 9 -25.33 7.93 -1.95
N GLU A 10 -26.57 8.04 -2.42
CA GLU A 10 -27.05 7.35 -3.62
C GLU A 10 -26.23 7.76 -4.86
N GLN A 11 -26.00 9.07 -5.04
CA GLN A 11 -25.10 9.57 -6.11
C GLN A 11 -23.67 9.02 -6.00
N ALA A 12 -23.15 8.88 -4.78
CA ALA A 12 -21.83 8.31 -4.54
C ALA A 12 -21.77 6.81 -4.87
N GLN A 13 -22.86 6.08 -4.64
CA GLN A 13 -22.95 4.64 -4.96
C GLN A 13 -22.92 4.38 -6.47
N ASP A 14 -23.47 5.29 -7.28
CA ASP A 14 -23.45 5.20 -8.75
C ASP A 14 -22.08 5.50 -9.38
N LEU A 15 -21.11 6.00 -8.62
CA LEU A 15 -19.77 6.33 -9.10
C LEU A 15 -18.76 5.20 -8.82
N PRO A 16 -17.77 5.01 -9.71
CA PRO A 16 -16.63 4.17 -9.38
C PRO A 16 -15.86 4.78 -8.20
N GLY A 17 -15.15 3.92 -7.47
CA GLY A 17 -14.25 4.35 -6.39
C GLY A 17 -13.21 5.37 -6.88
N GLY A 18 -12.88 6.34 -6.02
CA GLY A 18 -11.87 7.36 -6.29
C GLY A 18 -12.29 8.77 -5.91
N ALA A 19 -11.55 9.76 -6.40
CA ALA A 19 -11.69 11.17 -5.99
C ALA A 19 -13.11 11.73 -6.12
N ALA A 20 -13.83 11.40 -7.20
CA ALA A 20 -15.16 11.93 -7.45
C ALA A 20 -16.18 11.42 -6.42
N LYS A 21 -16.18 10.11 -6.16
CA LYS A 21 -17.01 9.49 -5.11
C LYS A 21 -16.67 10.05 -3.74
N LEU A 22 -15.38 10.14 -3.41
CA LEU A 22 -14.92 10.69 -2.13
C LEU A 22 -15.35 12.15 -1.92
N ALA A 23 -15.30 12.99 -2.95
CA ALA A 23 -15.73 14.38 -2.83
C ALA A 23 -17.22 14.52 -2.46
N ILE A 24 -18.07 13.63 -3.00
CA ILE A 24 -19.50 13.60 -2.66
C ILE A 24 -19.72 13.10 -1.23
N LEU A 25 -19.03 12.03 -0.83
CA LEU A 25 -19.11 11.49 0.53
C LEU A 25 -18.60 12.50 1.58
N GLU A 26 -17.54 13.25 1.28
CA GLU A 26 -17.03 14.30 2.17
C GLU A 26 -18.03 15.46 2.33
N GLU A 27 -18.75 15.82 1.26
CA GLU A 27 -19.84 16.79 1.34
C GLU A 27 -21.02 16.26 2.15
N ALA A 28 -21.41 15.00 1.95
CA ALA A 28 -22.44 14.33 2.75
C ALA A 28 -22.08 14.32 4.25
N ALA A 29 -20.83 13.99 4.59
CA ALA A 29 -20.34 14.00 5.97
C ALA A 29 -20.37 15.42 6.58
N ARG A 30 -19.99 16.44 5.79
CA ARG A 30 -20.02 17.84 6.22
C ARG A 30 -21.45 18.31 6.50
N LEU A 31 -22.42 17.91 5.68
CA LEU A 31 -23.83 18.23 5.89
C LEU A 31 -24.38 17.49 7.11
N ALA A 32 -24.05 16.22 7.30
CA ALA A 32 -24.46 15.45 8.48
C ALA A 32 -23.94 16.10 9.77
N ASP A 33 -22.66 16.49 9.80
CA ASP A 33 -22.05 17.19 10.94
C ASP A 33 -22.74 18.54 11.23
N ALA A 34 -22.99 19.35 10.19
CA ALA A 34 -23.67 20.64 10.33
C ALA A 34 -25.13 20.51 10.81
N SER A 35 -25.75 19.36 10.57
CA SER A 35 -27.11 19.02 10.97
C SER A 35 -27.19 18.39 12.36
N GLY A 36 -26.06 18.00 12.96
CA GLY A 36 -26.00 17.22 14.20
C GLY A 36 -26.49 15.77 14.05
N LEU A 37 -26.56 15.24 12.83
CA LEU A 37 -27.02 13.88 12.51
C LEU A 37 -25.85 12.90 12.70
N LYS A 38 -25.57 12.51 13.94
CA LYS A 38 -24.36 11.73 14.29
C LYS A 38 -24.33 10.32 13.71
N GLU A 39 -25.45 9.59 13.74
CA GLU A 39 -25.55 8.24 13.20
C GLU A 39 -25.29 8.25 11.69
N LEU A 40 -25.95 9.15 10.96
CA LEU A 40 -25.72 9.34 9.53
C LEU A 40 -24.29 9.79 9.21
N ALA A 41 -23.70 10.67 10.05
CA ALA A 41 -22.31 11.08 9.94
C ALA A 41 -21.31 9.92 10.15
N TYR A 42 -21.70 8.90 10.91
CA TYR A 42 -20.94 7.67 11.12
C TYR A 42 -21.03 6.76 9.90
N GLU A 43 -22.23 6.53 9.37
CA GLU A 43 -22.49 5.72 8.18
C GLU A 43 -21.72 6.27 6.96
N VAL A 44 -21.86 7.58 6.67
CA VAL A 44 -21.13 8.22 5.56
C VAL A 44 -19.62 8.05 5.70
N ARG A 45 -19.09 8.10 6.93
CA ARG A 45 -17.65 7.92 7.17
C ARG A 45 -17.20 6.48 6.98
N GLY A 46 -18.06 5.49 7.25
CA GLY A 46 -17.84 4.10 6.86
C GLY A 46 -17.63 3.98 5.35
N GLU A 47 -18.53 4.59 4.56
CA GLU A 47 -18.39 4.63 3.09
C GLU A 47 -17.11 5.37 2.62
N ILE A 48 -16.70 6.42 3.33
CA ILE A 48 -15.42 7.10 3.06
C ILE A 48 -14.26 6.14 3.30
N VAL A 49 -14.25 5.41 4.41
CA VAL A 49 -13.15 4.46 4.71
C VAL A 49 -13.07 3.38 3.64
N ASP A 50 -14.20 2.75 3.30
CA ASP A 50 -14.30 1.74 2.24
C ASP A 50 -13.76 2.27 0.91
N CYS A 51 -14.25 3.43 0.47
CA CYS A 51 -13.81 4.01 -0.79
C CYS A 51 -12.33 4.42 -0.74
N ALA A 52 -11.87 5.01 0.35
CA ALA A 52 -10.55 5.61 0.43
C ALA A 52 -9.42 4.57 0.53
N ILE A 53 -9.63 3.49 1.30
CA ILE A 53 -8.63 2.44 1.52
C ILE A 53 -8.21 1.74 0.23
N PHE A 54 -9.17 1.47 -0.66
CA PHE A 54 -8.98 0.69 -1.89
C PHE A 54 -8.81 1.55 -3.14
N ASN A 55 -8.63 2.87 -3.00
CA ASN A 55 -8.46 3.78 -4.15
C ASN A 55 -7.26 4.74 -3.98
N GLY A 56 -6.31 4.41 -3.10
CA GLY A 56 -5.11 5.22 -2.90
C GLY A 56 -5.32 6.52 -2.13
N TYR A 57 -6.28 6.55 -1.19
CA TYR A 57 -6.51 7.69 -0.29
C TYR A 57 -6.40 7.31 1.21
N PRO A 58 -5.30 6.68 1.66
CA PRO A 58 -5.17 6.19 3.03
C PRO A 58 -5.28 7.27 4.11
N LEU A 59 -4.96 8.54 3.83
CA LEU A 59 -5.09 9.63 4.80
C LEU A 59 -6.56 9.97 5.06
N LYS A 60 -7.38 10.02 4.00
CA LYS A 60 -8.84 10.23 4.14
C LYS A 60 -9.48 9.11 4.97
N ALA A 61 -9.09 7.86 4.72
CA ALA A 61 -9.53 6.71 5.51
C ALA A 61 -9.15 6.84 7.00
N LEU A 62 -7.90 7.17 7.30
CA LEU A 62 -7.43 7.37 8.69
C LEU A 62 -8.24 8.44 9.43
N ILE A 63 -8.54 9.56 8.76
CA ILE A 63 -9.30 10.67 9.36
C ILE A 63 -10.75 10.25 9.64
N ALA A 64 -11.43 9.64 8.65
CA ALA A 64 -12.79 9.19 8.79
C ALA A 64 -12.92 8.13 9.89
N PHE A 65 -12.05 7.13 9.88
CA PHE A 65 -12.03 6.09 10.90
C PHE A 65 -11.73 6.61 12.30
N SER A 66 -10.76 7.53 12.45
CA SER A 66 -10.43 8.11 13.77
C SER A 66 -11.65 8.81 14.39
N TRP A 67 -12.50 9.42 13.57
CA TRP A 67 -13.76 10.00 14.04
C TRP A 67 -14.77 8.92 14.45
N GLN A 68 -14.94 7.87 13.63
CA GLN A 68 -15.85 6.75 13.95
C GLN A 68 -15.44 6.04 15.25
N LEU A 69 -14.15 5.76 15.42
CA LEU A 69 -13.60 5.18 16.64
C LEU A 69 -13.93 6.04 17.86
N GLY A 70 -13.79 7.36 17.75
CA GLY A 70 -14.14 8.30 18.82
C GLY A 70 -15.63 8.36 19.14
N GLN A 71 -16.52 8.14 18.17
CA GLN A 71 -17.96 8.01 18.44
C GLN A 71 -18.29 6.67 19.11
N PHE A 72 -17.70 5.59 18.62
CA PHE A 72 -17.86 4.26 19.19
C PHE A 72 -17.43 4.22 20.66
N ASP A 73 -16.30 4.85 21.00
CA ASP A 73 -15.80 4.92 22.38
C ASP A 73 -16.73 5.69 23.33
N GLN A 74 -17.51 6.63 22.82
CA GLN A 74 -18.48 7.38 23.62
C GLN A 74 -19.78 6.60 23.83
N LYS A 75 -20.20 5.82 22.82
CA LYS A 75 -21.50 5.15 22.78
C LYS A 75 -21.42 3.85 21.97
N PRO A 76 -20.79 2.79 22.51
CA PRO A 76 -20.57 1.56 21.75
C PRO A 76 -21.89 0.88 21.36
N ASP A 77 -22.92 0.97 22.20
CA ASP A 77 -24.24 0.35 21.95
C ASP A 77 -25.02 0.96 20.75
N GLU A 78 -24.58 2.11 20.20
CA GLU A 78 -25.22 2.78 19.05
C GLU A 78 -24.65 2.34 17.69
N TYR A 79 -23.57 1.54 17.67
CA TYR A 79 -22.86 1.21 16.43
C TYR A 79 -22.50 -0.27 16.37
N ASP A 80 -22.32 -0.79 15.15
CA ASP A 80 -21.92 -2.18 14.91
C ASP A 80 -20.42 -2.37 15.25
N GLU A 81 -20.12 -3.20 16.26
CA GLU A 81 -18.74 -3.47 16.65
C GLU A 81 -18.00 -4.26 15.59
N GLN A 82 -18.69 -5.17 14.91
CA GLN A 82 -18.08 -6.06 13.93
C GLN A 82 -17.60 -5.25 12.73
N GLU A 83 -18.40 -4.29 12.25
CA GLU A 83 -18.03 -3.39 11.16
C GLU A 83 -16.83 -2.51 11.51
N LEU A 84 -16.84 -1.89 12.70
CA LEU A 84 -15.73 -1.05 13.14
C LEU A 84 -14.44 -1.86 13.30
N LEU A 85 -14.51 -3.02 13.98
CA LEU A 85 -13.34 -3.85 14.25
C LEU A 85 -12.78 -4.50 12.98
N TRP A 86 -13.65 -4.79 12.01
CA TRP A 86 -13.21 -5.21 10.69
C TRP A 86 -12.42 -4.10 9.98
N THR A 87 -12.96 -2.88 9.99
CA THR A 87 -12.36 -1.69 9.39
C THR A 87 -11.04 -1.29 10.07
N TYR A 88 -10.93 -1.48 11.39
CA TYR A 88 -9.72 -1.22 12.18
C TYR A 88 -8.49 -1.91 11.57
N LYS A 89 -8.65 -3.15 11.07
CA LYS A 89 -7.58 -3.91 10.42
C LYS A 89 -7.01 -3.19 9.19
N TRP A 90 -7.88 -2.63 8.35
CA TRP A 90 -7.43 -1.90 7.16
C TRP A 90 -6.61 -0.66 7.54
N ILE A 91 -7.02 0.02 8.61
CA ILE A 91 -6.28 1.15 9.18
C ILE A 91 -4.90 0.72 9.64
N LEU A 92 -4.78 -0.35 10.43
CA LEU A 92 -3.47 -0.90 10.81
C LEU A 92 -2.61 -1.29 9.61
N GLY A 93 -3.22 -1.67 8.49
CA GLY A 93 -2.54 -1.96 7.23
C GLY A 93 -1.97 -0.73 6.51
N LYS A 94 -2.43 0.49 6.83
CA LYS A 94 -2.02 1.73 6.17
C LYS A 94 -1.38 2.76 7.11
N VAL A 95 -1.42 2.59 8.45
CA VAL A 95 -0.76 3.55 9.40
C VAL A 95 0.74 3.72 9.15
N CYS A 96 1.42 2.68 8.67
CA CYS A 96 2.85 2.75 8.37
C CYS A 96 3.19 3.55 7.10
N SER A 97 2.20 3.98 6.32
CA SER A 97 2.37 4.80 5.11
C SER A 97 2.89 6.21 5.39
N PHE A 98 2.86 6.64 6.65
CA PHE A 98 3.11 8.03 7.05
C PHE A 98 4.27 8.10 8.05
N PRO A 99 5.39 8.78 7.73
CA PRO A 99 6.57 8.83 8.60
C PRO A 99 6.36 9.75 9.81
N ASN A 100 5.39 10.65 9.77
CA ASN A 100 5.04 11.57 10.85
C ASN A 100 4.17 10.91 11.95
N ILE A 101 3.58 9.74 11.71
CA ILE A 101 2.91 8.97 12.76
C ILE A 101 3.99 8.30 13.62
N PRO A 102 4.12 8.66 14.91
CA PRO A 102 5.18 8.10 15.75
C PRO A 102 5.03 6.60 15.93
N LYS A 103 6.17 5.89 16.04
CA LYS A 103 6.19 4.44 16.29
C LYS A 103 5.32 4.01 17.48
N ALA A 104 5.39 4.76 18.58
CA ALA A 104 4.57 4.48 19.76
C ALA A 104 3.06 4.58 19.49
N GLN A 105 2.63 5.48 18.60
CA GLN A 105 1.23 5.58 18.22
C GLN A 105 0.78 4.38 17.39
N VAL A 106 1.62 3.91 16.45
CA VAL A 106 1.35 2.66 15.71
C VAL A 106 1.25 1.47 16.66
N GLU A 107 2.16 1.35 17.61
CA GLU A 107 2.14 0.27 18.62
C GLU A 107 0.88 0.35 19.50
N ASN A 108 0.50 1.55 19.93
CA ASN A 108 -0.71 1.76 20.73
C ASN A 108 -1.99 1.37 19.98
N LEU A 109 -2.10 1.65 18.69
CA LEU A 109 -3.27 1.25 17.87
C LEU A 109 -3.40 -0.27 17.77
N VAL A 110 -2.28 -0.98 17.65
CA VAL A 110 -2.29 -2.45 17.58
C VAL A 110 -2.70 -3.07 18.93
N GLU A 111 -2.20 -2.51 20.03
CA GLU A 111 -2.61 -2.94 21.38
C GLU A 111 -4.07 -2.57 21.71
N ASP A 112 -4.54 -1.44 21.20
CA ASP A 112 -5.95 -1.04 21.32
C ASP A 112 -6.86 -2.03 20.58
N MET A 113 -6.54 -2.37 19.33
CA MET A 113 -7.26 -3.41 18.58
C MET A 113 -7.26 -4.74 19.34
N ARG A 114 -6.12 -5.17 19.91
CA ARG A 114 -6.02 -6.41 20.70
C ARG A 114 -6.99 -6.44 21.87
N LYS A 115 -7.11 -5.33 22.61
CA LYS A 115 -8.01 -5.23 23.77
C LYS A 115 -9.47 -5.32 23.34
N ARG A 116 -9.85 -4.59 22.29
CA ARG A 116 -11.22 -4.62 21.77
C ARG A 116 -11.59 -6.00 21.24
N TYR A 117 -10.67 -6.66 20.54
CA TYR A 117 -10.91 -8.02 20.03
C TYR A 117 -11.21 -8.99 21.16
N ALA A 118 -10.42 -8.93 22.25
CA ALA A 118 -10.67 -9.74 23.43
C ALA A 118 -12.01 -9.41 24.13
N GLU A 119 -12.40 -8.13 24.18
CA GLU A 119 -13.67 -7.68 24.76
C GLU A 119 -14.89 -8.27 24.02
N TYR A 120 -14.81 -8.36 22.69
CA TYR A 120 -15.86 -8.93 21.84
C TYR A 120 -15.68 -10.43 21.52
N GLY A 121 -14.73 -11.10 22.19
CA GLY A 121 -14.56 -12.56 22.09
C GLY A 121 -13.85 -13.06 20.84
N TYR A 122 -13.20 -12.18 20.07
CA TYR A 122 -12.34 -12.55 18.94
C TYR A 122 -10.97 -13.04 19.41
N ASN A 123 -10.31 -13.86 18.60
CA ASN A 123 -9.02 -14.43 18.95
C ASN A 123 -7.86 -13.48 18.60
N GLU A 124 -6.64 -13.84 19.02
CA GLU A 124 -5.45 -13.00 18.82
C GLU A 124 -4.78 -13.17 17.44
N ARG A 125 -5.33 -13.98 16.53
CA ARG A 125 -4.73 -14.19 15.19
C ARG A 125 -4.57 -12.88 14.44
N PRO A 126 -5.59 -12.00 14.33
CA PRO A 126 -5.44 -10.73 13.60
C PRO A 126 -4.41 -9.81 14.26
N TYR A 127 -4.30 -9.81 15.59
CA TYR A 127 -3.27 -9.06 16.31
C TYR A 127 -1.86 -9.49 15.87
N HIS A 128 -1.56 -10.79 15.90
CA HIS A 128 -0.25 -11.28 15.48
C HIS A 128 0.01 -11.09 13.98
N TYR A 129 -1.01 -11.24 13.14
CA TYR A 129 -0.90 -10.96 11.71
C TYR A 129 -0.59 -9.50 11.41
N TYR A 130 -1.22 -8.54 12.10
CA TYR A 130 -0.92 -7.13 11.92
C TYR A 130 0.42 -6.72 12.53
N LYS A 131 0.84 -7.32 13.65
CA LYS A 131 2.21 -7.20 14.16
C LYS A 131 3.24 -7.68 13.13
N PHE A 132 2.98 -8.79 12.45
CA PHE A 132 3.80 -9.29 11.34
C PHE A 132 3.90 -8.28 10.17
N ARG A 133 2.76 -7.76 9.69
CA ARG A 133 2.72 -6.76 8.60
C ARG A 133 3.45 -5.48 8.97
N ILE A 134 3.15 -4.93 10.14
CA ILE A 134 3.76 -3.70 10.63
C ILE A 134 5.27 -3.88 10.82
N ALA A 135 5.72 -5.04 11.33
CA ALA A 135 7.15 -5.32 11.43
C ALA A 135 7.84 -5.32 10.06
N MET A 136 7.21 -5.86 9.01
CA MET A 136 7.73 -5.74 7.64
C MET A 136 7.78 -4.27 7.17
N ASP A 137 6.70 -3.49 7.37
CA ASP A 137 6.65 -2.08 6.99
C ASP A 137 7.59 -1.19 7.83
N MET A 138 8.03 -1.66 8.99
CA MET A 138 9.04 -0.99 9.81
C MET A 138 10.46 -1.49 9.51
N GLY A 139 10.65 -2.45 8.61
CA GLY A 139 11.98 -3.02 8.33
C GLY A 139 12.54 -3.87 9.46
N ARG A 140 11.68 -4.45 10.31
CA ARG A 140 12.02 -5.30 11.46
C ARG A 140 11.77 -6.77 11.11
N LEU A 141 12.51 -7.27 10.13
CA LEU A 141 12.22 -8.58 9.53
C LEU A 141 12.39 -9.77 10.48
N ASP A 142 13.30 -9.69 11.47
CA ASP A 142 13.42 -10.72 12.51
C ASP A 142 12.20 -10.78 13.42
N GLU A 143 11.68 -9.61 13.83
CA GLU A 143 10.44 -9.50 14.60
C GLU A 143 9.24 -9.97 13.76
N ALA A 144 9.20 -9.63 12.46
CA ALA A 144 8.19 -10.13 11.54
C ALA A 144 8.17 -11.67 11.49
N ARG A 145 9.34 -12.33 11.46
CA ARG A 145 9.41 -13.80 11.49
C ARG A 145 8.75 -14.40 12.72
N GLN A 146 9.01 -13.83 13.90
CA GLN A 146 8.43 -14.33 15.16
C GLN A 146 6.90 -14.25 15.15
N TYR A 147 6.35 -13.15 14.62
CA TYR A 147 4.90 -13.03 14.47
C TYR A 147 4.33 -13.93 13.38
N LEU A 148 5.05 -14.14 12.28
CA LEU A 148 4.69 -15.11 11.25
C LEU A 148 4.54 -16.53 11.83
N ASP A 149 5.54 -16.96 12.59
CA ASP A 149 5.52 -18.28 13.25
C ASP A 149 4.35 -18.37 14.23
N THR A 150 4.07 -17.30 14.97
CA THR A 150 2.98 -17.27 15.95
C THR A 150 1.60 -17.28 15.28
N PHE A 151 1.29 -16.33 14.39
CA PHE A 151 -0.08 -16.19 13.86
C PHE A 151 -0.51 -17.42 13.07
N ARG A 152 0.41 -18.15 12.44
CA ARG A 152 0.11 -19.38 11.71
C ARG A 152 -0.34 -20.54 12.61
N THR A 153 -0.02 -20.50 13.91
CA THR A 153 -0.46 -21.53 14.88
C THR A 153 -1.84 -21.26 15.47
N ILE A 154 -2.35 -20.04 15.33
CA ILE A 154 -3.64 -19.64 15.90
C ILE A 154 -4.73 -19.93 14.87
N GLU A 155 -5.84 -20.54 15.28
CA GLU A 155 -6.96 -20.81 14.37
C GLU A 155 -7.56 -19.53 13.78
N ARG A 156 -8.15 -19.65 12.59
CA ARG A 156 -8.87 -18.55 11.95
C ARG A 156 -10.23 -18.36 12.62
N ASP A 157 -10.63 -17.11 12.78
CA ASP A 157 -11.96 -16.70 13.22
C ASP A 157 -12.61 -15.75 12.19
N SER A 158 -13.77 -15.18 12.53
CA SER A 158 -14.49 -14.23 11.68
C SER A 158 -13.76 -12.90 11.48
N MET A 159 -12.75 -12.57 12.28
CA MET A 159 -11.92 -11.37 12.13
C MET A 159 -10.63 -11.62 11.35
N SER A 160 -10.38 -12.84 10.91
CA SER A 160 -9.23 -13.17 10.08
C SER A 160 -9.36 -12.58 8.67
N ASP A 161 -8.28 -12.02 8.13
CA ASP A 161 -8.23 -11.56 6.74
C ASP A 161 -8.42 -12.73 5.77
N CYS A 162 -8.78 -12.42 4.53
CA CYS A 162 -8.94 -13.45 3.50
C CYS A 162 -7.67 -14.32 3.35
N GLU A 163 -7.82 -15.62 3.10
CA GLU A 163 -6.67 -16.54 3.03
C GLU A 163 -5.66 -16.12 1.95
N ALA A 164 -6.15 -15.63 0.80
CA ALA A 164 -5.30 -15.12 -0.27
C ALA A 164 -4.49 -13.88 0.17
N CYS A 165 -5.09 -13.01 0.99
CA CYS A 165 -4.50 -11.78 1.51
C CYS A 165 -3.36 -12.11 2.48
N GLU A 166 -3.62 -12.97 3.47
CA GLU A 166 -2.61 -13.44 4.42
C GLU A 166 -1.47 -14.16 3.68
N GLN A 167 -1.80 -15.06 2.74
CA GLN A 167 -0.81 -15.79 1.95
C GLN A 167 0.08 -14.84 1.14
N SER A 168 -0.48 -13.78 0.55
CA SER A 168 0.32 -12.80 -0.18
C SER A 168 1.26 -12.01 0.73
N GLN A 169 0.90 -11.73 1.98
CA GLN A 169 1.83 -11.10 2.93
C GLN A 169 2.97 -12.05 3.32
N ILE A 170 2.73 -13.36 3.36
CA ILE A 170 3.80 -14.35 3.56
C ILE A 170 4.75 -14.39 2.36
N VAL A 171 4.23 -14.31 1.12
CA VAL A 171 5.07 -14.17 -0.09
C VAL A 171 5.93 -12.92 0.01
N ARG A 172 5.33 -11.77 0.38
CA ARG A 172 6.04 -10.52 0.59
C ARG A 172 7.16 -10.64 1.62
N PHE A 173 6.94 -11.35 2.72
CA PHE A 173 7.97 -11.55 3.73
C PHE A 173 9.21 -12.24 3.16
N TYR A 174 9.02 -13.37 2.48
CA TYR A 174 10.13 -14.10 1.86
C TYR A 174 10.79 -13.33 0.72
N TYR A 175 10.03 -12.50 -0.01
CA TYR A 175 10.58 -11.55 -0.97
C TYR A 175 11.51 -10.54 -0.28
N LEU A 176 11.06 -9.91 0.81
CA LEU A 176 11.84 -8.91 1.56
C LEU A 176 13.07 -9.49 2.26
N THR A 177 13.05 -10.78 2.65
CA THR A 177 14.20 -11.45 3.28
C THR A 177 15.14 -12.11 2.26
N GLY A 178 14.86 -11.98 0.95
CA GLY A 178 15.68 -12.58 -0.11
C GLY A 178 15.61 -14.11 -0.18
N GLU A 179 14.59 -14.73 0.43
CA GLU A 179 14.37 -16.17 0.41
C GLU A 179 13.54 -16.57 -0.83
N ASP A 180 14.17 -16.50 -2.00
CA ASP A 180 13.48 -16.65 -3.29
C ASP A 180 12.72 -17.98 -3.44
N GLU A 181 13.34 -19.11 -3.08
CA GLU A 181 12.70 -20.43 -3.21
C GLU A 181 11.43 -20.52 -2.36
N GLN A 182 11.46 -19.98 -1.14
CA GLN A 182 10.34 -19.93 -0.21
C GLN A 182 9.26 -18.99 -0.72
N ALA A 183 9.62 -17.80 -1.22
CA ALA A 183 8.67 -16.85 -1.81
C ALA A 183 7.88 -17.52 -2.95
N LEU A 184 8.57 -18.22 -3.85
CA LEU A 184 7.94 -18.94 -4.96
C LEU A 184 7.12 -20.15 -4.49
N ALA A 185 7.60 -20.90 -3.51
CA ALA A 185 6.89 -22.05 -2.96
C ALA A 185 5.55 -21.65 -2.32
N VAL A 186 5.58 -20.58 -1.51
CA VAL A 186 4.40 -20.01 -0.84
C VAL A 186 3.46 -19.35 -1.84
N ALA A 187 3.97 -18.78 -2.94
CA ALA A 187 3.12 -18.17 -3.98
C ALA A 187 2.33 -19.19 -4.81
N LYS A 188 2.72 -20.47 -4.85
CA LYS A 188 2.12 -21.50 -5.73
C LYS A 188 0.58 -21.54 -5.74
N PRO A 189 -0.14 -21.51 -4.61
CA PRO A 189 -1.61 -21.52 -4.61
C PRO A 189 -2.20 -20.29 -5.31
N ILE A 190 -1.59 -19.11 -5.16
CA ILE A 190 -2.02 -17.87 -5.81
C ILE A 190 -1.71 -17.92 -7.30
N LEU A 191 -0.48 -18.31 -7.69
CA LEU A 191 -0.06 -18.38 -9.09
C LEU A 191 -0.83 -19.42 -9.90
N SER A 192 -1.35 -20.47 -9.24
CA SER A 192 -2.22 -21.47 -9.87
C SER A 192 -3.70 -21.11 -9.87
N GLY A 193 -4.08 -19.93 -9.34
CA GLY A 193 -5.47 -19.49 -9.26
C GLY A 193 -6.31 -20.20 -8.20
N ARG A 194 -5.70 -21.00 -7.32
CA ARG A 194 -6.42 -21.66 -6.20
C ARG A 194 -6.73 -20.71 -5.04
N MET A 195 -6.06 -19.56 -4.98
CA MET A 195 -6.30 -18.50 -4.00
C MET A 195 -6.40 -17.16 -4.72
N THR A 196 -7.56 -16.50 -4.60
CA THR A 196 -7.85 -15.21 -5.23
C THR A 196 -8.72 -14.35 -4.32
N CYS A 197 -8.60 -13.03 -4.42
CA CYS A 197 -9.53 -12.06 -3.85
C CYS A 197 -9.56 -10.81 -4.76
N ALA A 198 -10.13 -9.69 -4.29
CA ALA A 198 -10.15 -8.44 -5.05
C ALA A 198 -8.73 -7.97 -5.45
N GLU A 199 -7.76 -8.06 -4.52
CA GLU A 199 -6.39 -7.57 -4.74
C GLU A 199 -5.38 -8.69 -5.07
N VAL A 200 -5.73 -9.97 -4.86
CA VAL A 200 -4.85 -11.12 -5.12
C VAL A 200 -5.38 -11.87 -6.34
N PRO A 201 -4.61 -11.96 -7.45
CA PRO A 201 -3.15 -12.09 -7.48
C PRO A 201 -2.36 -10.81 -7.79
N HIS A 202 -3.00 -9.65 -7.91
CA HIS A 202 -2.40 -8.39 -8.39
C HIS A 202 -1.08 -8.07 -7.68
N VAL A 203 -1.10 -8.01 -6.35
CA VAL A 203 0.08 -7.68 -5.52
C VAL A 203 1.11 -8.80 -5.44
N THR A 204 0.69 -10.07 -5.58
CA THR A 204 1.61 -11.22 -5.48
C THR A 204 2.42 -11.36 -6.77
N LEU A 205 1.83 -11.03 -7.92
CA LEU A 205 2.47 -11.17 -9.22
C LEU A 205 3.70 -10.28 -9.37
N SER A 206 3.73 -9.10 -8.76
CA SER A 206 4.91 -8.22 -8.73
C SER A 206 6.01 -8.76 -7.79
N GLN A 207 5.62 -9.33 -6.64
CA GLN A 207 6.54 -9.83 -5.62
C GLN A 207 7.32 -11.08 -6.06
N VAL A 208 6.82 -11.84 -7.03
CA VAL A 208 7.51 -13.02 -7.57
C VAL A 208 8.44 -12.70 -8.75
N LEU A 209 8.42 -11.48 -9.30
CA LEU A 209 9.17 -11.16 -10.52
C LEU A 209 10.69 -11.27 -10.32
N LEU A 210 11.22 -10.58 -9.31
CA LEU A 210 12.65 -10.63 -8.99
C LEU A 210 13.09 -12.01 -8.48
N PRO A 211 12.35 -12.71 -7.59
CA PRO A 211 12.64 -14.09 -7.25
C PRO A 211 12.74 -15.02 -8.47
N LEU A 212 11.78 -14.98 -9.40
CA LEU A 212 11.84 -15.77 -10.64
C LEU A 212 13.06 -15.40 -11.49
N TYR A 213 13.33 -14.10 -11.63
CA TYR A 213 14.46 -13.62 -12.43
C TYR A 213 15.81 -14.08 -11.86
N ARG A 214 16.01 -13.96 -10.53
CA ARG A 214 17.23 -14.41 -9.83
C ARG A 214 17.44 -15.91 -9.90
N GLN A 215 16.36 -16.69 -9.94
CA GLN A 215 16.38 -18.14 -10.11
C GLN A 215 16.53 -18.59 -11.59
N GLY A 216 16.73 -17.66 -12.52
CA GLY A 216 16.91 -17.96 -13.94
C GLY A 216 15.62 -18.29 -14.70
N GLU A 217 14.45 -18.11 -14.08
CA GLU A 217 13.14 -18.34 -14.68
C GLU A 217 12.58 -17.09 -15.40
N ALA A 218 13.42 -16.46 -16.23
CA ALA A 218 13.12 -15.17 -16.86
C ALA A 218 11.83 -15.17 -17.71
N ASP A 219 11.52 -16.26 -18.41
CA ASP A 219 10.29 -16.38 -19.19
C ASP A 219 9.03 -16.35 -18.31
N LYS A 220 9.06 -17.03 -17.15
CA LYS A 220 7.95 -16.99 -16.19
C LYS A 220 7.83 -15.60 -15.57
N ALA A 221 8.95 -14.97 -15.21
CA ALA A 221 8.96 -13.59 -14.70
C ALA A 221 8.30 -12.63 -15.70
N LYS A 222 8.63 -12.76 -17.00
CA LYS A 222 8.05 -11.95 -18.07
C LYS A 222 6.54 -12.17 -18.22
N ASP A 223 6.07 -13.41 -18.16
CA ASP A 223 4.63 -13.71 -18.23
C ASP A 223 3.86 -13.15 -17.02
N HIS A 224 4.40 -13.31 -15.80
CA HIS A 224 3.82 -12.73 -14.59
C HIS A 224 3.85 -11.20 -14.62
N HIS A 225 4.92 -10.59 -15.14
CA HIS A 225 4.99 -9.13 -15.34
C HIS A 225 3.85 -8.66 -16.27
N ARG A 226 3.70 -9.27 -17.46
CA ARG A 226 2.66 -8.88 -18.42
C ARG A 226 1.27 -9.00 -17.83
N ASN A 227 1.00 -10.13 -17.18
CA ASN A 227 -0.32 -10.41 -16.62
C ASN A 227 -0.62 -9.53 -15.40
N GLY A 228 0.33 -9.42 -14.46
CA GLY A 228 0.19 -8.60 -13.26
C GLY A 228 0.07 -7.11 -13.57
N TYR A 229 0.93 -6.58 -14.45
CA TYR A 229 0.89 -5.16 -14.79
C TYR A 229 -0.44 -4.77 -15.45
N ARG A 230 -1.01 -5.63 -16.31
CA ARG A 230 -2.32 -5.39 -16.92
C ARG A 230 -3.42 -5.23 -15.87
N LEU A 231 -3.32 -5.92 -14.74
CA LEU A 231 -4.31 -5.88 -13.68
C LEU A 231 -4.23 -4.59 -12.84
N VAL A 232 -3.05 -3.97 -12.73
CA VAL A 232 -2.84 -2.83 -11.81
C VAL A 232 -2.64 -1.47 -12.48
N ARG A 233 -2.32 -1.45 -13.78
CA ARG A 233 -1.90 -0.22 -14.51
C ARG A 233 -2.95 0.88 -14.66
N ASP A 234 -4.19 0.62 -14.26
CA ASP A 234 -5.34 1.51 -14.40
C ASP A 234 -5.97 1.84 -13.04
N ASP A 235 -5.34 1.39 -11.95
CA ASP A 235 -5.85 1.53 -10.59
C ASP A 235 -4.79 2.21 -9.70
N ARG A 236 -5.24 3.24 -8.99
CA ARG A 236 -4.42 4.10 -8.16
C ARG A 236 -3.94 3.42 -6.88
N ASP A 237 -4.62 2.41 -6.36
CA ASP A 237 -4.22 1.79 -5.09
C ASP A 237 -2.91 0.97 -5.19
N PHE A 238 -2.45 0.70 -6.40
CA PHE A 238 -1.30 -0.20 -6.65
C PHE A 238 0.03 0.52 -6.93
N LEU A 239 0.26 1.72 -6.39
CA LEU A 239 1.48 2.49 -6.69
C LEU A 239 2.76 1.72 -6.28
N LYS A 240 2.79 1.11 -5.10
CA LYS A 240 3.90 0.23 -4.68
C LYS A 240 4.09 -0.96 -5.61
N THR A 241 3.00 -1.62 -6.02
CA THR A 241 3.04 -2.76 -6.95
C THR A 241 3.62 -2.34 -8.29
N ILE A 242 3.25 -1.16 -8.80
CA ILE A 242 3.83 -0.56 -10.01
C ILE A 242 5.33 -0.32 -9.83
N ALA A 243 5.77 0.17 -8.66
CA ALA A 243 7.20 0.34 -8.36
C ALA A 243 7.97 -0.99 -8.42
N GLU A 244 7.41 -2.08 -7.91
CA GLU A 244 8.01 -3.43 -8.00
C GLU A 244 8.10 -3.91 -9.46
N HIS A 245 7.12 -3.60 -10.31
CA HIS A 245 7.23 -3.84 -11.75
C HIS A 245 8.37 -3.02 -12.40
N ILE A 246 8.56 -1.76 -11.99
CA ILE A 246 9.67 -0.92 -12.45
C ILE A 246 11.02 -1.51 -12.01
N GLU A 247 11.13 -1.97 -10.76
CA GLU A 247 12.34 -2.59 -10.22
C GLU A 247 12.75 -3.84 -11.02
N TYR A 248 11.79 -4.71 -11.33
CA TYR A 248 12.01 -5.85 -12.23
C TYR A 248 12.43 -5.42 -13.63
N LEU A 249 11.73 -4.44 -14.23
CA LEU A 249 12.07 -3.97 -15.57
C LEU A 249 13.45 -3.32 -15.62
N ALA A 250 13.91 -2.72 -14.53
CA ALA A 250 15.26 -2.16 -14.44
C ALA A 250 16.37 -3.20 -14.64
N VAL A 251 16.12 -4.49 -14.40
CA VAL A 251 17.08 -5.57 -14.72
C VAL A 251 16.71 -6.35 -15.98
N ALA A 252 15.43 -6.52 -16.27
CA ALA A 252 14.96 -7.38 -17.35
C ALA A 252 14.79 -6.66 -18.70
N ASP A 253 14.24 -5.44 -18.69
CA ASP A 253 14.02 -4.61 -19.89
C ASP A 253 13.88 -3.12 -19.50
N PRO A 254 15.00 -2.40 -19.32
CA PRO A 254 14.97 -1.03 -18.84
C PRO A 254 14.24 -0.06 -19.78
N VAL A 255 14.21 -0.38 -21.08
CA VAL A 255 13.50 0.43 -22.07
C VAL A 255 11.99 0.38 -21.82
N LYS A 256 11.46 -0.80 -21.53
CA LYS A 256 10.05 -0.95 -21.17
C LYS A 256 9.74 -0.30 -19.81
N GLY A 257 10.70 -0.28 -18.90
CA GLY A 257 10.61 0.42 -17.62
C GLY A 257 10.26 1.90 -17.77
N ILE A 258 10.85 2.59 -18.76
CA ILE A 258 10.56 4.01 -19.02
C ILE A 258 9.08 4.21 -19.33
N GLU A 259 8.47 3.35 -20.14
CA GLU A 259 7.05 3.48 -20.49
C GLU A 259 6.14 3.36 -19.25
N VAL A 260 6.52 2.51 -18.29
CA VAL A 260 5.80 2.37 -17.01
C VAL A 260 5.96 3.63 -16.16
N VAL A 261 7.17 4.20 -16.10
CA VAL A 261 7.45 5.47 -15.40
C VAL A 261 6.64 6.62 -16.00
N GLU A 262 6.71 6.82 -17.33
CA GLU A 262 6.01 7.90 -18.03
C GLU A 262 4.49 7.84 -17.82
N ARG A 263 3.92 6.63 -17.78
CA ARG A 263 2.50 6.44 -17.51
C ARG A 263 2.13 6.87 -16.10
N HIS A 264 2.96 6.58 -15.10
CA HIS A 264 2.54 6.56 -13.69
C HIS A 264 3.15 7.67 -12.83
N LEU A 265 4.16 8.39 -13.31
CA LEU A 265 4.82 9.43 -12.52
C LEU A 265 3.84 10.51 -12.02
N HIS A 266 2.83 10.85 -12.83
CA HIS A 266 1.80 11.81 -12.42
C HIS A 266 1.01 11.35 -11.18
N MET A 267 0.78 10.04 -11.03
CA MET A 267 0.10 9.48 -9.86
C MET A 267 0.99 9.53 -8.63
N ALA A 268 2.27 9.20 -8.79
CA ALA A 268 3.25 9.26 -7.70
C ALA A 268 3.38 10.66 -7.10
N LEU A 269 3.37 11.71 -7.94
CA LEU A 269 3.50 13.11 -7.50
C LEU A 269 2.39 13.58 -6.55
N ASP A 270 1.20 12.99 -6.67
CA ASP A 270 -0.01 13.38 -5.93
C ASP A 270 -0.45 12.31 -4.91
N TYR A 271 0.37 11.28 -4.69
CA TYR A 271 -0.02 10.16 -3.82
C TYR A 271 0.06 10.52 -2.33
N GLU A 272 -0.93 10.09 -1.54
CA GLU A 272 -0.97 10.41 -0.09
C GLU A 272 0.05 9.61 0.73
N SER A 273 0.34 8.37 0.32
CA SER A 273 1.30 7.51 1.02
C SER A 273 2.73 7.90 0.68
N GLY A 274 3.40 8.58 1.60
CA GLY A 274 4.83 8.91 1.47
C GLY A 274 5.72 7.67 1.34
N LEU A 275 5.29 6.54 1.90
CA LEU A 275 5.99 5.27 1.75
C LEU A 275 5.95 4.76 0.29
N GLU A 276 4.79 4.80 -0.35
CA GLU A 276 4.64 4.32 -1.73
C GLU A 276 5.26 5.27 -2.75
N GLN A 277 5.19 6.58 -2.49
CA GLN A 277 5.95 7.57 -3.25
C GLN A 277 7.45 7.27 -3.22
N MET A 278 7.99 6.98 -2.03
CA MET A 278 9.39 6.60 -1.87
C MET A 278 9.73 5.34 -2.68
N TYR A 279 8.92 4.28 -2.61
CA TYR A 279 9.13 3.07 -3.42
C TYR A 279 9.18 3.41 -4.92
N PHE A 280 8.22 4.19 -5.42
CA PHE A 280 8.13 4.57 -6.82
C PHE A 280 9.34 5.39 -7.28
N TYR A 281 9.69 6.44 -6.54
CA TYR A 281 10.82 7.31 -6.89
C TYR A 281 12.14 6.55 -6.86
N ALA A 282 12.34 5.68 -5.88
CA ALA A 282 13.56 4.92 -5.76
C ALA A 282 13.70 3.88 -6.89
N ALA A 283 12.63 3.15 -7.22
CA ALA A 283 12.61 2.22 -8.36
C ALA A 283 12.84 2.95 -9.70
N MET A 284 12.22 4.11 -9.89
CA MET A 284 12.47 4.96 -11.06
C MET A 284 13.93 5.40 -11.13
N VAL A 285 14.51 5.90 -10.03
CA VAL A 285 15.91 6.34 -10.02
C VAL A 285 16.85 5.19 -10.37
N GLY A 286 16.66 4.00 -9.77
CA GLY A 286 17.46 2.80 -10.09
C GLY A 286 17.36 2.41 -11.57
N LEU A 287 16.15 2.48 -12.16
CA LEU A 287 15.95 2.27 -13.59
C LEU A 287 16.74 3.27 -14.45
N LEU A 288 16.60 4.57 -14.17
CA LEU A 288 17.21 5.61 -14.98
C LEU A 288 18.75 5.59 -14.90
N GLN A 289 19.32 5.25 -13.74
CA GLN A 289 20.77 5.12 -13.59
C GLN A 289 21.36 3.99 -14.43
N ARG A 290 20.68 2.84 -14.50
CA ARG A 290 21.13 1.71 -15.34
C ARG A 290 21.08 2.08 -16.82
N LEU A 291 20.07 2.83 -17.24
CA LEU A 291 19.98 3.34 -18.61
C LEU A 291 21.10 4.33 -18.95
N ASP A 292 21.36 5.28 -18.05
CA ASP A 292 22.44 6.27 -18.19
C ASP A 292 23.81 5.59 -18.32
N THR A 293 24.10 4.62 -17.43
CA THR A 293 25.34 3.83 -17.44
C THR A 293 25.48 2.98 -18.70
N SER A 294 24.38 2.48 -19.27
CA SER A 294 24.39 1.70 -20.51
C SER A 294 24.66 2.53 -21.78
N GLY A 295 24.79 3.86 -21.68
CA GLY A 295 24.98 4.77 -22.82
C GLY A 295 23.75 4.89 -23.72
N LYS A 296 22.60 4.37 -23.29
CA LYS A 296 21.32 4.47 -24.01
C LYS A 296 20.69 5.82 -23.66
N SER A 297 21.04 6.87 -24.41
CA SER A 297 20.36 8.16 -24.29
C SER A 297 18.89 8.03 -24.67
N ARG A 298 18.00 8.32 -23.73
CA ARG A 298 16.56 8.38 -23.95
C ARG A 298 15.97 9.48 -23.09
N LEU A 299 15.07 10.24 -23.69
CA LEU A 299 14.26 11.22 -22.98
C LEU A 299 13.11 10.50 -22.27
N VAL A 300 12.82 10.94 -21.05
CA VAL A 300 11.65 10.52 -20.28
C VAL A 300 10.66 11.68 -20.29
N ARG A 301 9.42 11.40 -20.67
CA ARG A 301 8.34 12.38 -20.61
C ARG A 301 7.92 12.61 -19.17
N LEU A 302 8.08 13.86 -18.73
CA LEU A 302 7.66 14.29 -17.39
C LEU A 302 6.21 14.81 -17.43
N PRO A 303 5.43 14.63 -16.35
CA PRO A 303 4.10 15.21 -16.22
C PRO A 303 4.12 16.74 -16.33
N ALA A 304 3.11 17.31 -16.99
CA ALA A 304 2.98 18.77 -17.13
C ALA A 304 2.76 19.51 -15.80
N SER A 305 2.39 18.80 -14.73
CA SER A 305 2.31 19.33 -13.37
C SER A 305 3.67 19.70 -12.79
N LEU A 306 4.77 19.17 -13.35
CA LEU A 306 6.12 19.61 -13.05
C LEU A 306 6.51 20.74 -14.00
N GLU A 307 6.49 21.98 -13.51
CA GLU A 307 6.82 23.16 -14.35
C GLU A 307 8.19 23.02 -15.02
N TRP A 308 9.21 22.60 -14.26
CA TRP A 308 10.53 22.34 -14.79
C TRP A 308 10.57 21.13 -15.73
N GLY A 309 9.59 20.23 -15.68
CA GLY A 309 9.49 19.06 -16.56
C GLY A 309 8.86 19.34 -17.93
N LYS A 310 8.45 20.58 -18.20
CA LYS A 310 7.88 20.98 -19.51
C LYS A 310 8.92 21.09 -20.63
N GLU A 311 10.19 21.27 -20.27
CA GLU A 311 11.32 21.21 -21.20
C GLU A 311 11.90 19.79 -21.23
N GLU A 312 12.62 19.45 -22.30
CA GLU A 312 13.36 18.19 -22.34
C GLU A 312 14.39 18.13 -21.21
N ARG A 313 14.40 17.02 -20.46
CA ARG A 313 15.33 16.77 -19.37
C ARG A 313 16.16 15.53 -19.65
N THR A 314 17.45 15.63 -19.35
CA THR A 314 18.37 14.50 -19.37
C THR A 314 18.04 13.54 -18.23
N LEU A 315 18.44 12.27 -18.38
CA LEU A 315 18.31 11.28 -17.32
C LEU A 315 19.00 11.75 -16.03
N THR A 316 20.19 12.35 -16.14
CA THR A 316 20.95 12.90 -15.02
C THR A 316 20.18 13.98 -14.26
N GLU A 317 19.50 14.91 -14.95
CA GLU A 317 18.69 15.95 -14.30
C GLU A 317 17.49 15.36 -13.57
N ILE A 318 16.80 14.38 -14.18
CA ILE A 318 15.65 13.70 -13.56
C ILE A 318 16.11 12.93 -12.32
N ILE A 319 17.21 12.20 -12.41
CA ILE A 319 17.80 11.48 -11.28
C ILE A 319 18.17 12.46 -10.16
N ALA A 320 18.81 13.58 -10.49
CA ALA A 320 19.21 14.59 -9.51
C ALA A 320 18.02 15.22 -8.77
N TYR A 321 16.85 15.29 -9.42
CA TYR A 321 15.62 15.78 -8.79
C TYR A 321 14.96 14.74 -7.88
N PHE A 322 14.77 13.50 -8.35
CA PHE A 322 13.96 12.50 -7.62
C PHE A 322 14.72 11.71 -6.57
N ARG A 323 16.04 11.52 -6.73
CA ARG A 323 16.86 10.79 -5.76
C ARG A 323 16.77 11.40 -4.35
N PRO A 324 17.00 12.72 -4.17
CA PRO A 324 16.92 13.31 -2.83
C PRO A 324 15.53 13.17 -2.18
N LEU A 325 14.46 13.13 -2.98
CA LEU A 325 13.10 12.92 -2.47
C LEU A 325 12.94 11.51 -1.90
N ALA A 326 13.40 10.49 -2.62
CA ALA A 326 13.39 9.11 -2.17
C ALA A 326 14.28 8.91 -0.94
N GLU A 327 15.52 9.41 -0.97
CA GLU A 327 16.49 9.30 0.14
C GLU A 327 16.01 10.03 1.40
N SER A 328 15.41 11.22 1.25
CA SER A 328 14.86 11.98 2.39
C SER A 328 13.66 11.26 3.02
N ALA A 329 12.77 10.69 2.20
CA ALA A 329 11.65 9.89 2.68
C ALA A 329 12.13 8.64 3.43
N ALA A 330 13.09 7.90 2.86
CA ALA A 330 13.70 6.74 3.52
C ALA A 330 14.30 7.10 4.89
N ALA A 331 15.07 8.18 4.95
CA ALA A 331 15.66 8.66 6.20
C ALA A 331 14.60 9.05 7.24
N ALA A 332 13.44 9.57 6.83
CA ALA A 332 12.33 9.88 7.73
C ALA A 332 11.69 8.61 8.30
N PHE A 333 11.44 7.60 7.46
CA PHE A 333 10.91 6.30 7.90
C PHE A 333 11.89 5.56 8.83
N ASP A 334 13.16 5.50 8.45
CA ASP A 334 14.23 4.87 9.23
C ASP A 334 14.37 5.52 10.62
N ARG A 335 14.30 6.86 10.68
CA ARG A 335 14.29 7.60 11.97
C ARG A 335 13.08 7.23 12.82
N ARG A 336 11.88 7.13 12.23
CA ARG A 336 10.66 6.70 12.93
C ARG A 336 10.77 5.25 13.42
N ASN A 337 11.38 4.37 12.64
CA ASN A 337 11.49 2.94 12.91
C ASN A 337 12.65 2.59 13.87
N GLY A 338 13.65 3.46 13.94
CA GLY A 338 14.87 3.25 14.72
C GLY A 338 15.83 2.25 14.06
N ASN A 339 15.93 2.24 12.73
CA ASN A 339 16.82 1.39 11.95
C ASN A 339 17.32 2.11 10.68
N THR A 340 17.91 1.38 9.73
CA THR A 340 18.42 1.90 8.44
C THR A 340 17.86 1.10 7.26
N PHE A 341 16.70 0.47 7.43
CA PHE A 341 16.17 -0.50 6.47
C PHE A 341 15.92 0.11 5.10
N TYR A 342 15.22 1.24 5.06
CA TYR A 342 14.85 1.89 3.80
C TYR A 342 16.04 2.54 3.12
N THR A 343 16.96 3.14 3.89
CA THR A 343 18.18 3.73 3.35
C THR A 343 19.07 2.64 2.72
N ASN A 344 19.19 1.48 3.36
CA ASN A 344 19.93 0.33 2.81
C ASN A 344 19.26 -0.19 1.54
N TRP A 345 17.93 -0.36 1.55
CA TRP A 345 17.17 -0.81 0.38
C TRP A 345 17.32 0.15 -0.81
N ILE A 346 17.19 1.47 -0.60
CA ILE A 346 17.46 2.46 -1.65
C ILE A 346 18.90 2.33 -2.14
N GLY A 347 19.87 2.17 -1.24
CA GLY A 347 21.26 1.93 -1.59
C GLY A 347 21.42 0.76 -2.57
N GLU A 348 20.78 -0.38 -2.31
CA GLU A 348 20.87 -1.56 -3.16
C GLU A 348 20.28 -1.34 -4.57
N ILE A 349 19.07 -0.78 -4.66
CA ILE A 349 18.39 -0.61 -5.96
C ILE A 349 19.05 0.49 -6.82
N VAL A 350 19.69 1.47 -6.18
CA VAL A 350 20.31 2.65 -6.81
C VAL A 350 21.80 2.45 -7.10
N GLN A 351 22.50 1.58 -6.36
CA GLN A 351 23.95 1.34 -6.54
C GLN A 351 24.27 0.17 -7.48
N THR A 352 23.28 -0.54 -8.01
CA THR A 352 23.55 -1.64 -8.93
C THR A 352 23.85 -1.10 -10.34
N PRO A 353 25.10 -1.14 -10.83
CA PRO A 353 25.45 -0.69 -12.19
C PRO A 353 24.73 -1.47 -13.29
#